data_AF-A0A946KPY2-F1
#
_entry.id   AF-A0A946KPY2-F1
#
_cell.length_a   1.000
_cell.length_b   1.000
_cell.length_c   1.000
_cell.angle_alpha   90.00
_cell.angle_beta   90.00
_cell.angle_gamma   90.00
#
_symmetry.space_group_name_H-M   'P 1'
#
loop_
_entity.id
_entity.type
_entity.pdbx_description
1 polymer ?
#
loop_
_entity_poly.entity_id
_entity_poly.type
_entity_poly.pdbx_seq_one_letter_code
_entity_poly.pdbx_strand_id
1 'polypeptide(L)'
;MKKVLLSVCALVVATATFAQSNLVNMPNDNLTKGYSTMSTTPNFTPSASAAAPATIWSDDCSSASTWVFTNSSTLNLDWAIEMDPNATPAGGSLTPMASNTASNGFLFISSDADGGPDGDGTTISCEFTNATPIDLTMYPNVQLTFQHNFRWWHDTRVVRISPDNGTTWIEIDEISNDQSYTYPNQSSDN
;
A
#
# COMPACT_ATOMS: atom_id res chain seq x y z
N MET A 1 -58.53 19.13 -19.88
CA MET A 1 -57.09 19.26 -19.57
C MET A 1 -56.59 18.45 -18.37
N LYS A 2 -57.41 17.62 -17.68
CA LYS A 2 -56.96 16.79 -16.53
C LYS A 2 -56.69 15.31 -16.86
N LYS A 3 -57.06 14.83 -18.06
CA LYS A 3 -56.93 13.41 -18.42
C LYS A 3 -55.68 13.06 -19.24
N VAL A 4 -54.95 14.05 -19.75
CA VAL A 4 -53.71 13.84 -20.51
C VAL A 4 -52.47 13.90 -19.61
N LEU A 5 -52.52 14.67 -18.52
CA LEU A 5 -51.39 14.80 -17.59
C LEU A 5 -51.14 13.53 -16.76
N LEU A 6 -52.20 12.77 -16.45
CA LEU A 6 -52.09 11.56 -15.62
C LEU A 6 -51.43 10.39 -16.36
N SER A 7 -51.56 10.34 -17.69
CA SER A 7 -50.97 9.29 -18.53
C SER A 7 -49.47 9.50 -18.77
N VAL A 8 -48.98 10.74 -18.70
CA VAL A 8 -47.56 11.05 -18.88
C VAL A 8 -46.76 10.73 -17.61
N CYS A 9 -47.33 10.94 -16.41
CA CYS A 9 -46.67 10.53 -15.16
C CYS A 9 -46.57 9.01 -14.98
N ALA A 10 -47.51 8.23 -15.55
CA ALA A 10 -47.47 6.77 -15.46
C ALA A 10 -46.44 6.11 -16.39
N LEU A 11 -46.07 6.76 -17.51
CA LEU A 11 -45.07 6.22 -18.44
C LEU A 11 -43.62 6.44 -17.97
N VAL A 12 -43.37 7.47 -17.15
CA VAL A 12 -42.00 7.84 -16.71
C VAL A 12 -41.54 7.02 -15.49
N VAL A 13 -42.46 6.45 -14.71
CA VAL A 13 -42.12 5.64 -13.52
C VAL A 13 -41.80 4.18 -13.88
N ALA A 14 -42.18 3.70 -15.07
CA ALA A 14 -42.04 2.30 -15.45
C ALA A 14 -40.67 1.90 -16.04
N THR A 15 -39.73 2.84 -16.24
CA THR A 15 -38.44 2.55 -16.88
C THR A 15 -37.22 2.69 -15.98
N ALA A 16 -37.39 2.91 -14.66
CA ALA A 16 -36.28 3.11 -13.72
C ALA A 16 -35.94 1.89 -12.87
N THR A 17 -36.18 0.66 -13.34
CA THR A 17 -35.85 -0.56 -12.56
C THR A 17 -35.20 -1.64 -13.39
N PHE A 18 -33.99 -1.41 -13.93
CA PHE A 18 -33.08 -2.49 -14.31
C PHE A 18 -31.62 -2.04 -14.15
N ALA A 19 -31.05 -2.24 -12.96
CA ALA A 19 -29.61 -2.33 -12.74
C ALA A 19 -29.32 -3.10 -11.43
N GLN A 20 -29.89 -4.28 -11.28
CA GLN A 20 -29.36 -5.29 -10.36
C GLN A 20 -29.15 -6.57 -11.15
N SER A 21 -28.15 -6.55 -12.03
CA SER A 21 -27.60 -7.78 -12.59
C SER A 21 -26.59 -8.36 -11.61
N ASN A 22 -26.99 -9.44 -10.94
CA ASN A 22 -26.16 -10.54 -10.45
C ASN A 22 -24.75 -10.19 -9.92
N LEU A 23 -24.64 -9.79 -8.66
CA LEU A 23 -23.38 -9.84 -7.89
C LEU A 23 -23.19 -11.16 -7.11
N VAL A 24 -24.06 -12.15 -7.31
CA VAL A 24 -24.02 -13.42 -6.54
C VAL A 24 -22.96 -14.39 -7.07
N ASN A 25 -22.39 -14.14 -8.26
CA ASN A 25 -21.39 -15.01 -8.89
C ASN A 25 -20.28 -14.20 -9.57
N MET A 26 -19.61 -13.30 -8.85
CA MET A 26 -18.23 -13.00 -9.27
C MET A 26 -17.41 -14.28 -9.07
N PRO A 27 -16.69 -14.77 -10.10
CA PRO A 27 -15.64 -15.74 -9.86
C PRO A 27 -14.76 -15.17 -8.75
N ASN A 28 -14.46 -16.00 -7.76
CA ASN A 28 -13.35 -15.72 -6.87
C ASN A 28 -12.12 -15.79 -7.79
N ASP A 29 -11.76 -14.65 -8.39
CA ASP A 29 -10.49 -14.52 -9.08
C ASP A 29 -9.47 -14.81 -8.00
N ASN A 30 -8.93 -16.03 -8.03
CA ASN A 30 -7.81 -16.42 -7.22
C ASN A 30 -6.76 -15.35 -7.48
N LEU A 31 -6.57 -14.45 -6.51
CA LEU A 31 -5.50 -13.48 -6.48
C LEU A 31 -4.24 -14.27 -6.76
N THR A 32 -3.78 -14.18 -8.00
CA THR A 32 -2.55 -14.79 -8.42
C THR A 32 -1.51 -13.96 -7.68
N LYS A 33 -0.81 -14.58 -6.73
CA LYS A 33 0.21 -13.95 -5.88
C LYS A 33 0.98 -12.90 -6.68
N GLY A 34 0.65 -11.63 -6.45
CA GLY A 34 1.31 -10.51 -7.07
C GLY A 34 2.67 -10.40 -6.43
N TYR A 35 3.73 -10.49 -7.23
CA TYR A 35 5.02 -9.98 -6.81
C TYR A 35 5.14 -8.61 -7.46
N SER A 36 5.41 -7.56 -6.69
CA SER A 36 5.97 -6.32 -7.25
C SER A 36 7.41 -6.64 -7.67
N THR A 37 7.57 -7.31 -8.81
CA THR A 37 8.88 -7.43 -9.46
C THR A 37 9.11 -6.17 -10.26
N MET A 38 10.13 -5.41 -9.86
CA MET A 38 10.68 -4.27 -10.61
C MET A 38 10.77 -4.62 -12.10
N SER A 39 9.92 -4.02 -12.93
CA SER A 39 9.93 -4.21 -14.39
C SER A 39 10.45 -2.94 -15.07
N THR A 40 11.76 -2.86 -15.15
CA THR A 40 12.43 -2.22 -16.27
C THR A 40 13.40 -3.22 -16.87
N THR A 41 12.90 -4.33 -17.38
CA THR A 41 13.74 -5.35 -18.02
C THR A 41 13.77 -5.18 -19.54
N PRO A 42 14.95 -4.95 -20.14
CA PRO A 42 15.21 -5.39 -21.51
C PRO A 42 14.88 -6.89 -21.63
N ASN A 43 14.44 -7.33 -22.80
CA ASN A 43 14.16 -8.75 -23.07
C ASN A 43 15.40 -9.61 -22.80
N PHE A 44 15.38 -10.36 -21.70
CA PHE A 44 16.33 -11.44 -21.45
C PHE A 44 15.62 -12.79 -21.59
N THR A 45 16.21 -13.68 -22.37
CA THR A 45 15.80 -15.08 -22.45
C THR A 45 16.03 -15.73 -21.08
N PRO A 46 14.99 -16.25 -20.40
CA PRO A 46 15.15 -16.82 -19.07
C PRO A 46 16.02 -18.08 -19.15
N SER A 47 17.18 -18.04 -18.52
CA SER A 47 17.95 -19.25 -18.23
C SER A 47 17.31 -19.94 -17.02
N ALA A 48 16.82 -21.16 -17.21
CA ALA A 48 16.08 -21.94 -16.20
C ALA A 48 16.93 -22.44 -15.00
N SER A 49 17.95 -21.69 -14.58
CA SER A 49 18.90 -22.07 -13.53
C SER A 49 19.57 -20.87 -12.84
N ALA A 50 18.90 -19.71 -12.77
CA ALA A 50 19.41 -18.64 -11.91
C ALA A 50 19.09 -18.98 -10.44
N ALA A 51 20.13 -19.07 -9.60
CA ALA A 51 19.94 -19.13 -8.16
C ALA A 51 19.22 -17.86 -7.68
N ALA A 52 18.44 -17.96 -6.60
CA ALA A 52 17.82 -16.78 -5.99
C ALA A 52 18.91 -15.75 -5.64
N PRO A 53 18.65 -14.44 -5.81
CA PRO A 53 19.60 -13.39 -5.43
C PRO A 53 20.05 -13.59 -3.98
N ALA A 54 21.36 -13.45 -3.73
CA ALA A 54 21.89 -13.54 -2.38
C ALA A 54 21.40 -12.33 -1.55
N THR A 55 20.98 -12.58 -0.31
CA THR A 55 20.69 -11.51 0.64
C THR A 55 22.00 -10.85 1.07
N ILE A 56 22.15 -9.58 0.73
CA ILE A 56 23.33 -8.76 1.06
C ILE A 56 23.08 -7.87 2.28
N TRP A 57 21.80 -7.60 2.58
CA TRP A 57 21.34 -6.84 3.72
C TRP A 57 19.88 -7.23 4.01
N SER A 58 19.48 -7.19 5.29
CA SER A 58 18.11 -7.41 5.75
C SER A 58 17.89 -6.78 7.13
N ASP A 59 16.66 -6.36 7.41
CA ASP A 59 16.21 -5.88 8.72
C ASP A 59 14.80 -6.42 8.98
N ASP A 60 14.49 -6.77 10.23
CA ASP A 60 13.19 -7.33 10.64
C ASP A 60 12.31 -6.33 11.41
N CYS A 61 12.69 -5.05 11.41
CA CYS A 61 12.01 -3.93 12.06
C CYS A 61 11.90 -4.07 13.59
N SER A 62 12.77 -4.84 14.25
CA SER A 62 12.75 -5.03 15.70
C SER A 62 13.38 -3.90 16.52
N SER A 63 14.15 -3.00 15.88
CA SER A 63 14.86 -1.91 16.57
C SER A 63 14.71 -0.57 15.88
N ALA A 64 14.19 0.42 16.59
CA ALA A 64 14.01 1.77 16.03
C ALA A 64 15.34 2.45 15.69
N SER A 65 16.46 2.01 16.29
CA SER A 65 17.78 2.58 16.03
C SER A 65 18.34 2.26 14.64
N THR A 66 17.76 1.30 13.90
CA THR A 66 18.16 1.02 12.51
C THR A 66 17.49 1.98 11.52
N TRP A 67 16.56 2.80 12.00
CA TRP A 67 15.73 3.70 11.21
C TRP A 67 15.90 5.16 11.65
N VAL A 68 15.75 6.08 10.70
CA VAL A 68 15.60 7.52 10.94
C VAL A 68 14.20 7.90 10.46
N PHE A 69 13.42 8.47 11.37
CA PHE A 69 12.05 8.93 11.12
C PHE A 69 12.04 10.44 10.93
N THR A 70 11.35 10.90 9.89
CA THR A 70 11.18 12.33 9.60
C THR A 70 9.72 12.65 9.35
N ASN A 71 9.28 13.75 9.95
CA ASN A 71 7.91 14.21 9.93
C ASN A 71 7.83 15.64 9.41
N SER A 72 6.87 15.89 8.53
CA SER A 72 6.54 17.21 8.02
C SER A 72 5.06 17.58 8.22
N SER A 73 4.28 16.69 8.83
CA SER A 73 2.87 16.89 9.12
C SER A 73 2.62 17.76 10.35
N THR A 74 1.41 18.32 10.46
CA THR A 74 0.97 19.06 11.64
C THR A 74 0.43 18.18 12.76
N LEU A 75 0.05 16.93 12.45
CA LEU A 75 -0.46 15.96 13.42
C LEU A 75 0.66 15.33 14.27
N ASN A 76 1.93 15.51 13.88
CA ASN A 76 3.10 14.89 14.53
C ASN A 76 2.97 13.36 14.67
N LEU A 77 2.37 12.72 13.67
CA LEU A 77 2.28 11.26 13.58
C LEU A 77 3.42 10.74 12.72
N ASP A 78 4.21 9.83 13.27
CA ASP A 78 5.33 9.17 12.61
C ASP A 78 5.11 7.66 12.52
N TRP A 79 5.90 7.03 11.65
CA TRP A 79 6.05 5.58 11.68
C TRP A 79 6.62 5.14 13.04
N ALA A 80 6.09 4.04 13.56
CA ALA A 80 6.55 3.43 14.80
C ALA A 80 6.74 1.93 14.61
N ILE A 81 7.50 1.30 15.51
CA ILE A 81 7.56 -0.16 15.59
C ILE A 81 6.33 -0.65 16.35
N GLU A 82 5.58 -1.54 15.70
CA GLU A 82 4.51 -2.33 16.29
C GLU A 82 4.93 -3.80 16.34
N MET A 83 4.53 -4.52 17.39
CA MET A 83 4.87 -5.92 17.63
C MET A 83 3.65 -6.81 17.86
N ASP A 84 2.44 -6.25 17.97
CA ASP A 84 1.19 -7.00 17.95
C ASP A 84 0.69 -7.14 16.51
N PRO A 85 0.72 -8.36 15.93
CA PRO A 85 0.17 -8.59 14.60
C PRO A 85 -1.32 -8.24 14.48
N ASN A 86 -2.05 -8.13 15.59
CA ASN A 86 -3.47 -7.80 15.59
C ASN A 86 -3.76 -6.30 15.68
N ALA A 87 -2.73 -5.45 15.75
CA ALA A 87 -2.88 -4.01 15.91
C ALA A 87 -3.47 -3.29 14.68
N THR A 88 -3.58 -3.95 13.53
CA THR A 88 -4.09 -3.33 12.30
C THR A 88 -5.58 -2.94 12.45
N PRO A 89 -5.93 -1.64 12.44
CA PRO A 89 -7.29 -1.18 12.75
C PRO A 89 -8.30 -1.50 11.65
N ALA A 90 -7.82 -1.95 10.49
CA ALA A 90 -8.66 -2.30 9.37
C ALA A 90 -9.47 -3.58 9.56
N GLY A 91 -9.01 -4.50 10.41
CA GLY A 91 -9.65 -5.80 10.58
C GLY A 91 -9.63 -6.67 9.32
N GLY A 92 -10.38 -7.77 9.37
CA GLY A 92 -10.62 -8.62 8.20
C GLY A 92 -9.36 -9.32 7.70
N SER A 93 -9.12 -9.29 6.37
CA SER A 93 -7.95 -9.92 5.75
C SER A 93 -6.62 -9.26 6.09
N LEU A 94 -6.66 -8.06 6.67
CA LEU A 94 -5.47 -7.31 7.08
C LEU A 94 -5.06 -7.60 8.53
N THR A 95 -5.81 -8.46 9.24
CA THR A 95 -5.54 -8.80 10.64
C THR A 95 -5.59 -10.32 10.83
N PRO A 96 -4.51 -10.96 11.33
CA PRO A 96 -3.25 -10.35 11.75
C PRO A 96 -2.36 -9.92 10.58
N MET A 97 -1.40 -9.03 10.85
CA MET A 97 -0.25 -8.77 9.97
C MET A 97 0.51 -10.09 9.75
N ALA A 98 0.42 -10.63 8.53
CA ALA A 98 0.92 -11.97 8.22
C ALA A 98 2.41 -12.02 7.83
N SER A 99 3.20 -11.00 8.17
CA SER A 99 4.65 -11.01 7.97
C SER A 99 5.32 -12.06 8.84
N ASN A 100 6.37 -12.68 8.31
CA ASN A 100 7.16 -13.69 9.00
C ASN A 100 7.82 -13.16 10.29
N THR A 101 7.99 -11.83 10.40
CA THR A 101 8.62 -11.16 11.53
C THR A 101 7.64 -10.25 12.28
N ALA A 102 6.33 -10.37 12.04
CA ALA A 102 5.33 -9.49 12.65
C ALA A 102 5.39 -9.44 14.19
N SER A 103 5.81 -10.54 14.84
CA SER A 103 6.01 -10.60 16.29
C SER A 103 7.33 -9.99 16.77
N ASN A 104 8.31 -9.80 15.90
CA ASN A 104 9.59 -9.14 16.20
C ASN A 104 9.47 -7.62 16.03
N GLY A 105 8.67 -7.19 15.06
CA GLY A 105 8.45 -5.79 14.76
C GLY A 105 7.99 -5.60 13.31
N PHE A 106 7.21 -4.56 13.07
CA PHE A 106 6.96 -3.99 11.76
C PHE A 106 6.78 -2.48 11.88
N LEU A 107 7.15 -1.74 10.84
CA LEU A 107 6.89 -0.31 10.78
C LEU A 107 5.42 -0.08 10.49
N PHE A 108 4.77 0.68 11.36
CA PHE A 108 3.33 0.88 11.38
C PHE A 108 2.97 2.36 11.49
N ILE A 109 1.92 2.74 10.78
CA ILE A 109 1.26 4.04 10.89
C ILE A 109 -0.21 3.90 10.54
N SER A 110 -1.08 4.66 11.20
CA SER A 110 -2.51 4.62 10.94
C SER A 110 -3.18 5.99 11.03
N SER A 111 -3.74 6.45 9.90
CA SER A 111 -4.68 7.56 9.89
C SER A 111 -6.03 7.20 10.51
N ASP A 112 -6.44 5.93 10.44
CA ASP A 112 -7.74 5.49 10.98
C ASP A 112 -7.75 5.45 12.52
N ALA A 113 -6.60 5.16 13.14
CA ALA A 113 -6.46 5.14 14.59
C ALA A 113 -6.16 6.53 15.16
N ASP A 114 -5.24 7.27 14.52
CA ASP A 114 -4.64 8.47 15.11
C ASP A 114 -4.89 9.76 14.30
N GLY A 115 -5.50 9.66 13.12
CA GLY A 115 -5.74 10.79 12.23
C GLY A 115 -6.92 11.70 12.62
N GLY A 116 -7.15 12.72 11.81
CA GLY A 116 -8.29 13.63 11.93
C GLY A 116 -9.57 13.08 11.28
N PRO A 117 -10.73 13.73 11.52
CA PRO A 117 -11.98 13.40 10.82
C PRO A 117 -11.87 13.43 9.29
N ASP A 118 -12.65 12.58 8.62
CA ASP A 118 -12.71 12.51 7.16
C ASP A 118 -12.95 13.90 6.52
N GLY A 119 -12.06 14.28 5.60
CA GLY A 119 -12.18 15.51 4.82
C GLY A 119 -11.91 16.81 5.58
N ASP A 120 -11.32 16.76 6.78
CA ASP A 120 -10.95 17.94 7.55
C ASP A 120 -9.69 18.67 7.03
N GLY A 121 -9.00 18.06 6.06
CA GLY A 121 -7.79 18.59 5.42
C GLY A 121 -6.50 18.34 6.20
N THR A 122 -6.55 17.55 7.29
CA THR A 122 -5.34 17.09 7.96
C THR A 122 -4.67 15.99 7.17
N THR A 123 -3.33 16.06 7.05
CA THR A 123 -2.54 15.06 6.33
C THR A 123 -1.48 14.49 7.25
N ILE A 124 -1.19 13.20 7.08
CA ILE A 124 0.00 12.55 7.62
C ILE A 124 1.06 12.60 6.52
N SER A 125 2.26 13.07 6.87
CA SER A 125 3.35 13.31 5.92
C SER A 125 4.66 13.04 6.62
N CYS A 126 5.02 11.76 6.65
CA CYS A 126 6.19 11.23 7.33
C CYS A 126 6.83 10.11 6.53
N GLU A 127 8.11 9.88 6.78
CA GLU A 127 8.93 8.90 6.09
C GLU A 127 9.89 8.23 7.08
N PHE A 128 10.44 7.08 6.69
CA PHE A 128 11.53 6.43 7.40
C PHE A 128 12.63 6.03 6.41
N THR A 129 13.87 6.03 6.88
CA THR A 129 15.05 5.69 6.08
C THR A 129 16.03 4.88 6.93
N ASN A 130 16.98 4.16 6.31
CA ASN A 130 18.02 3.48 7.07
C ASN A 130 18.91 4.51 7.79
N ALA A 131 19.16 4.28 9.09
CA ALA A 131 20.08 5.11 9.87
C ALA A 131 21.54 4.99 9.38
N THR A 132 21.91 3.85 8.80
CA THR A 132 23.21 3.62 8.18
C THR A 132 22.99 3.20 6.72
N PRO A 133 23.63 3.88 5.73
CA PRO A 133 23.54 3.48 4.34
C PRO A 133 24.01 2.05 4.08
N ILE A 134 23.38 1.38 3.12
CA ILE A 134 23.76 0.04 2.70
C ILE A 134 24.88 0.16 1.65
N ASP A 135 26.01 -0.52 1.86
CA ASP A 135 27.11 -0.55 0.89
C ASP A 135 26.76 -1.49 -0.28
N LEU A 136 26.52 -0.89 -1.45
CA LEU A 136 26.19 -1.61 -2.68
C LEU A 136 27.32 -1.59 -3.71
N THR A 137 28.54 -1.17 -3.35
CA THR A 137 29.65 -0.94 -4.30
C THR A 137 30.04 -2.18 -5.12
N MET A 138 29.86 -3.38 -4.55
CA MET A 138 30.14 -4.66 -5.23
C MET A 138 28.92 -5.27 -5.93
N TYR A 139 27.76 -4.60 -5.89
CA TYR A 139 26.48 -5.12 -6.35
C TYR A 139 25.89 -4.21 -7.44
N PRO A 140 26.24 -4.44 -8.72
CA PRO A 140 25.79 -3.59 -9.82
C PRO A 140 24.28 -3.68 -10.08
N ASN A 141 23.64 -4.76 -9.62
CA ASN A 141 22.20 -4.96 -9.70
C ASN A 141 21.72 -5.47 -8.35
N VAL A 142 20.68 -4.83 -7.82
CA VAL A 142 20.09 -5.16 -6.51
C VAL A 142 18.58 -5.16 -6.64
N GLN A 143 17.94 -5.91 -5.74
CA GLN A 143 16.49 -5.93 -5.60
C GLN A 143 16.17 -5.64 -4.14
N LEU A 144 15.20 -4.76 -3.92
CA LEU A 144 14.56 -4.58 -2.63
C LEU A 144 13.30 -5.44 -2.60
N THR A 145 13.14 -6.22 -1.52
CA THR A 145 11.95 -7.02 -1.25
C THR A 145 11.54 -6.73 0.19
N PHE A 146 10.26 -6.46 0.41
CA PHE A 146 9.66 -6.25 1.73
C PHE A 146 8.26 -6.86 1.76
N GLN A 147 7.74 -7.06 2.97
CA GLN A 147 6.38 -7.52 3.22
C GLN A 147 5.56 -6.33 3.73
N HIS A 148 4.33 -6.21 3.27
CA HIS A 148 3.44 -5.12 3.70
C HIS A 148 2.00 -5.56 3.82
N ASN A 149 1.25 -4.75 4.54
CA ASN A 149 -0.19 -4.87 4.68
C ASN A 149 -0.74 -3.47 4.94
N PHE A 150 -1.64 -3.02 4.06
CA PHE A 150 -2.25 -1.72 4.22
C PHE A 150 -3.63 -1.64 3.57
N ARG A 151 -4.49 -0.83 4.20
CA ARG A 151 -5.72 -0.28 3.62
C ARG A 151 -5.49 1.20 3.38
N TRP A 152 -6.11 1.73 2.34
CA TRP A 152 -5.97 3.16 2.08
C TRP A 152 -7.24 3.85 1.61
N TRP A 153 -7.28 5.15 1.91
CA TRP A 153 -8.24 6.15 1.45
C TRP A 153 -7.49 7.48 1.48
N HIS A 154 -7.44 8.18 0.35
CA HIS A 154 -6.65 9.41 0.15
C HIS A 154 -5.20 9.34 0.66
N ASP A 155 -4.40 8.46 0.05
CA ASP A 155 -3.05 8.15 0.48
C ASP A 155 -2.12 7.96 -0.73
N THR A 156 -0.89 8.44 -0.57
CA THR A 156 0.20 8.19 -1.52
C THR A 156 1.39 7.63 -0.75
N ARG A 157 1.84 6.44 -1.15
CA ARG A 157 3.02 5.75 -0.61
C ARG A 157 3.97 5.44 -1.73
N VAL A 158 5.24 5.78 -1.54
CA VAL A 158 6.29 5.62 -2.54
C VAL A 158 7.52 5.01 -1.92
N VAL A 159 8.30 4.30 -2.72
CA VAL A 159 9.63 3.82 -2.35
C VAL A 159 10.67 4.67 -3.07
N ARG A 160 11.65 5.18 -2.30
CA ARG A 160 12.72 6.02 -2.82
C ARG A 160 14.08 5.47 -2.41
N ILE A 161 15.10 5.76 -3.22
CA ILE A 161 16.51 5.51 -2.90
C ILE A 161 17.30 6.80 -2.95
N SER A 162 18.40 6.85 -2.21
CA SER A 162 19.34 7.96 -2.25
C SER A 162 20.76 7.45 -2.50
N PRO A 163 21.43 7.89 -3.59
CA PRO A 163 22.82 7.51 -3.88
C PRO A 163 23.85 8.38 -3.14
N ASP A 164 23.41 9.42 -2.43
CA ASP A 164 24.25 10.50 -1.89
C ASP A 164 23.93 10.83 -0.42
N ASN A 165 23.64 9.77 0.35
CA ASN A 165 23.42 9.83 1.80
C ASN A 165 22.28 10.80 2.21
N GLY A 166 21.17 10.75 1.48
CA GLY A 166 19.94 11.48 1.77
C GLY A 166 19.87 12.89 1.19
N THR A 167 20.81 13.30 0.33
CA THR A 167 20.81 14.65 -0.27
C THR A 167 19.82 14.74 -1.43
N THR A 168 19.77 13.70 -2.27
CA THR A 168 18.80 13.53 -3.35
C THR A 168 18.08 12.20 -3.20
N TRP A 169 16.82 12.19 -3.66
CA TRP A 169 15.94 11.03 -3.58
C TRP A 169 15.36 10.74 -4.96
N ILE A 170 15.43 9.48 -5.36
CA ILE A 170 14.89 8.97 -6.62
C ILE A 170 13.76 8.03 -6.26
N GLU A 171 12.56 8.33 -6.74
CA GLU A 171 11.42 7.43 -6.64
C GLU A 171 11.59 6.24 -7.58
N ILE A 172 11.43 5.05 -7.03
CA ILE A 172 11.61 3.78 -7.75
C ILE A 172 10.32 2.95 -7.79
N ASP A 173 9.34 3.28 -6.94
CA ASP A 173 8.02 2.64 -6.96
C ASP A 173 6.95 3.54 -6.34
N GLU A 174 5.72 3.41 -6.83
CA GLU A 174 4.51 4.04 -6.30
C GLU A 174 3.55 2.92 -5.86
N ILE A 175 3.43 2.74 -4.54
CA ILE A 175 2.63 1.68 -3.90
C ILE A 175 1.14 2.05 -3.91
N SER A 176 0.84 3.33 -3.67
CA SER A 176 -0.51 3.90 -3.69
C SER A 176 -0.46 5.34 -4.17
N ASN A 177 -1.58 5.81 -4.72
CA ASN A 177 -1.72 7.17 -5.22
C ASN A 177 -3.13 7.70 -4.95
N ASP A 178 -3.19 8.84 -4.29
CA ASP A 178 -4.42 9.55 -3.96
C ASP A 178 -5.29 9.85 -5.20
N GLN A 179 -4.65 10.22 -6.31
CA GLN A 179 -5.33 10.63 -7.55
C GLN A 179 -6.04 9.47 -8.28
N SER A 180 -5.57 8.23 -8.09
CA SER A 180 -6.08 7.03 -8.79
C SER A 180 -6.95 6.15 -7.87
N TYR A 181 -7.32 6.66 -6.70
CA TYR A 181 -8.05 5.92 -5.69
C TYR A 181 -9.43 5.40 -6.15
N THR A 182 -9.74 4.13 -5.83
CA THR A 182 -11.08 3.53 -5.93
C THR A 182 -11.38 2.68 -4.70
N TYR A 183 -12.55 2.86 -4.06
CA TYR A 183 -12.89 2.18 -2.79
C TYR A 183 -13.53 0.79 -3.00
N PRO A 184 -13.23 -0.24 -2.16
CA PRO A 184 -12.12 -0.29 -1.21
C PRO A 184 -10.84 -0.76 -1.91
N ASN A 185 -9.73 -0.03 -1.72
CA ASN A 185 -8.42 -0.51 -2.16
C ASN A 185 -7.60 -0.96 -0.95
N GLN A 186 -7.13 -2.21 -1.00
CA GLN A 186 -6.36 -2.86 0.04
C GLN A 186 -5.30 -3.73 -0.62
N SER A 187 -4.11 -3.76 -0.05
CA SER A 187 -3.05 -4.69 -0.45
C SER A 187 -2.50 -5.38 0.79
N SER A 188 -2.40 -6.70 0.70
CA SER A 188 -1.72 -7.54 1.68
C SER A 188 -0.83 -8.50 0.89
N ASP A 189 0.46 -8.21 0.85
CA ASP A 189 1.43 -9.04 0.15
C ASP A 189 2.44 -9.55 1.19
N ASN A 190 2.36 -10.87 1.47
CA ASN A 190 3.32 -11.62 2.28
C ASN A 190 4.05 -12.70 1.50
#